data_AF-A0A937C2T5-F1
#
_entry.id   AF-A0A937C2T5-F1
#
_cell.length_a   1.000
_cell.length_b   1.000
_cell.length_c   1.000
_cell.angle_alpha   90.00
_cell.angle_beta   90.00
_cell.angle_gamma   90.00
#
_symmetry.space_group_name_H-M   'P 1'
#
loop_
_entity.id
_entity.type
_entity.pdbx_description
1 polymer ?
#
loop_
_entity_poly.entity_id
_entity_poly.type
_entity_poly.pdbx_seq_one_letter_code
_entity_poly.pdbx_strand_id
1 'polypeptide(L)'
;MPFTCALVVLNDVILHMIRNKGKHFLFMGFSISRTVLETAVTLLLVIGLSWGWTGRLSGSLTAMIVFGLVSVLLIRQWKFYNGRFEKKEFRDVVVTGLPFIPERLAIFVLSYSDRFFIDYFNGIRDVGYYSVGAQIALVVNMSILVLINVFHPMVIKKLTAEVIDHRSVRIYTWIFIGVSALVTGFLIFMVPVIFQYFIGPAFQPGKIYAINLSIGYFLWAVYNAFFPFLLSERKNKTLMTISIAGMAASLGLNYYNVSHYGSIGATYTSMAVNGLMAVMIIYAANRTYPMKNLFKFKATPGHP
;
A
#
# COMPACT_ATOMS: atom_id res chain seq x y z
N MET A 1 -13.95 -15.81 -13.12
CA MET A 1 -13.34 -14.53 -12.67
C MET A 1 -14.21 -13.72 -11.71
N PRO A 2 -15.51 -13.45 -11.92
CA PRO A 2 -16.29 -12.65 -10.96
C PRO A 2 -16.46 -13.34 -9.59
N PHE A 3 -16.65 -14.66 -9.58
CA PHE A 3 -16.76 -15.46 -8.36
C PHE A 3 -15.48 -15.42 -7.49
N THR A 4 -14.31 -15.51 -8.13
CA THR A 4 -13.01 -15.47 -7.44
C THR A 4 -12.75 -14.08 -6.85
N CYS A 5 -13.14 -13.02 -7.55
CA CYS A 5 -13.07 -11.65 -7.01
C CYS A 5 -13.96 -11.47 -5.78
N ALA A 6 -15.19 -12.03 -5.79
CA ALA A 6 -16.08 -11.96 -4.64
C ALA A 6 -15.49 -12.64 -3.39
N LEU A 7 -14.81 -13.78 -3.56
CA LEU A 7 -14.14 -14.48 -2.46
C LEU A 7 -12.94 -13.70 -1.89
N VAL A 8 -12.18 -13.01 -2.76
CA VAL A 8 -11.09 -12.12 -2.32
C VAL A 8 -11.64 -10.97 -1.48
N VAL A 9 -12.71 -10.32 -1.96
CA VAL A 9 -13.35 -9.22 -1.22
C VAL A 9 -13.87 -9.68 0.14
N LEU A 10 -14.50 -10.85 0.22
CA LEU A 10 -14.97 -11.41 1.50
C LEU A 10 -13.81 -11.65 2.48
N ASN A 11 -12.68 -12.14 1.97
CA ASN A 11 -11.48 -12.38 2.78
C ASN A 11 -10.91 -11.07 3.34
N ASP A 12 -10.75 -10.06 2.47
CA ASP A 12 -10.22 -8.75 2.86
C ASP A 12 -11.12 -8.04 3.87
N VAL A 13 -12.45 -8.13 3.70
CA VAL A 13 -13.43 -7.57 4.64
C VAL A 13 -13.24 -8.17 6.04
N ILE A 14 -13.08 -9.49 6.15
CA ILE A 14 -12.87 -10.13 7.46
C ILE A 14 -11.54 -9.76 8.08
N LEU A 15 -10.46 -9.74 7.30
CA LEU A 15 -9.16 -9.32 7.79
C LEU A 15 -9.21 -7.89 8.33
N HIS A 16 -9.89 -6.98 7.64
CA HIS A 16 -10.13 -5.62 8.11
C HIS A 16 -10.99 -5.57 9.38
N MET A 17 -12.04 -6.39 9.48
CA MET A 17 -12.88 -6.46 10.70
C MET A 17 -12.13 -7.01 11.91
N ILE A 18 -11.35 -8.08 11.74
CA ILE A 18 -10.52 -8.68 12.80
C ILE A 18 -9.50 -7.65 13.31
N ARG A 19 -8.86 -6.93 12.38
CA ARG A 19 -7.90 -5.87 12.68
C ARG A 19 -8.55 -4.70 13.42
N ASN A 20 -9.72 -4.24 12.98
CA ASN A 20 -10.44 -3.13 13.63
C ASN A 20 -10.90 -3.47 15.05
N LYS A 21 -11.13 -4.75 15.37
CA LYS A 21 -11.45 -5.21 16.73
C LYS A 21 -10.22 -5.49 17.60
N GLY A 22 -9.00 -5.27 17.11
CA GLY A 22 -7.75 -5.47 17.87
C GLY A 22 -7.38 -6.94 18.13
N LYS A 23 -7.98 -7.90 17.42
CA LYS A 23 -7.68 -9.33 17.58
C LYS A 23 -6.46 -9.74 16.74
N HIS A 24 -5.30 -9.17 17.07
CA HIS A 24 -4.07 -9.29 16.28
C HIS A 24 -3.56 -10.75 16.11
N PHE A 25 -3.74 -11.61 17.11
CA PHE A 25 -3.37 -13.04 17.01
C PHE A 25 -4.24 -13.82 16.01
N LEU A 26 -5.51 -13.47 15.88
CA LEU A 26 -6.44 -14.13 14.97
C LEU A 26 -6.20 -13.67 13.52
N PHE A 27 -5.81 -12.41 13.33
CA PHE A 27 -5.32 -11.89 12.04
C PHE A 27 -4.06 -12.64 11.60
N MET A 28 -3.07 -12.74 12.49
CA MET A 28 -1.80 -13.41 12.20
C MET A 28 -2.02 -14.89 11.87
N GLY A 29 -2.81 -15.62 12.68
CA GLY A 29 -3.12 -17.02 12.44
C GLY A 29 -3.82 -17.25 11.09
N PHE A 30 -4.78 -16.39 10.74
CA PHE A 30 -5.50 -16.49 9.47
C PHE A 30 -4.59 -16.21 8.26
N SER A 31 -3.77 -15.15 8.32
CA SER A 31 -2.81 -14.82 7.26
C SER A 31 -1.76 -15.91 7.05
N ILE A 32 -1.13 -16.39 8.13
CA ILE A 32 -0.10 -17.44 8.04
C ILE A 32 -0.71 -18.74 7.53
N SER A 33 -1.85 -19.16 8.06
CA SER A 33 -2.51 -20.41 7.63
C SER A 33 -2.88 -20.36 6.14
N ARG A 34 -3.34 -19.20 5.66
CA ARG A 34 -3.63 -18.99 4.23
C ARG A 34 -2.38 -19.13 3.38
N THR A 35 -1.30 -18.44 3.75
CA THR A 35 -0.04 -18.49 3.00
C THR A 35 0.56 -19.89 2.99
N VAL A 36 0.51 -20.60 4.12
CA VAL A 36 1.01 -21.99 4.23
C VAL A 36 0.19 -22.91 3.34
N LEU A 37 -1.14 -22.81 3.37
CA LEU A 37 -2.02 -23.64 2.55
C LEU A 37 -1.86 -23.35 1.05
N GLU A 38 -1.78 -22.07 0.67
CA GLU A 38 -1.50 -21.66 -0.70
C GLU A 38 -0.17 -22.20 -1.20
N THR A 39 0.88 -22.08 -0.39
CA THR A 39 2.22 -22.55 -0.74
C THR A 39 2.27 -24.08 -0.83
N ALA A 40 1.67 -24.80 0.11
CA ALA A 40 1.64 -26.26 0.14
C ALA A 40 0.88 -26.85 -1.05
N VAL A 41 -0.31 -26.31 -1.38
CA VAL A 41 -1.09 -26.77 -2.54
C VAL A 41 -0.37 -26.41 -3.84
N THR A 42 0.23 -25.21 -3.92
CA THR A 42 1.02 -24.82 -5.09
C THR A 42 2.21 -25.77 -5.30
N LEU A 43 2.97 -26.09 -4.25
CA LEU A 43 4.10 -27.02 -4.35
C LEU A 43 3.65 -28.43 -4.74
N LEU A 44 2.55 -28.93 -4.18
CA LEU A 44 1.97 -30.24 -4.56
C LEU A 44 1.57 -30.29 -6.03
N LEU A 45 0.91 -29.26 -6.54
CA LEU A 45 0.43 -29.22 -7.94
C LEU A 45 1.56 -28.96 -8.95
N VAL A 46 2.55 -28.15 -8.56
CA VAL A 46 3.69 -27.83 -9.45
C VAL A 46 4.70 -28.98 -9.50
N ILE A 47 5.04 -29.56 -8.34
CA ILE A 47 6.07 -30.60 -8.25
C ILE A 47 5.48 -31.99 -8.45
N GLY A 48 4.31 -32.29 -7.88
CA GLY A 48 3.69 -33.61 -7.95
C GLY A 48 2.99 -33.90 -9.28
N LEU A 49 2.35 -32.89 -9.87
CA LEU A 49 1.58 -33.03 -11.12
C LEU A 49 2.26 -32.39 -12.35
N SER A 50 3.42 -31.75 -12.18
CA SER A 50 4.21 -31.10 -13.26
C SER A 50 3.44 -30.04 -14.06
N TRP A 51 2.43 -29.41 -13.45
CA TRP A 51 1.53 -28.46 -14.12
C TRP A 51 2.12 -27.05 -14.34
N GLY A 52 3.39 -26.83 -14.00
CA GLY A 52 4.09 -25.56 -14.24
C GLY A 52 3.29 -24.35 -13.74
N TRP A 53 2.99 -23.40 -14.63
CA TRP A 53 2.24 -22.18 -14.30
C TRP A 53 0.77 -22.44 -13.91
N THR A 54 0.14 -23.48 -14.48
CA THR A 54 -1.25 -23.83 -14.16
C THR A 54 -1.41 -24.41 -12.75
N GLY A 55 -0.37 -25.08 -12.24
CA GLY A 55 -0.30 -25.57 -10.85
C GLY A 55 -0.28 -24.42 -9.82
N ARG A 56 0.41 -23.31 -10.12
CA ARG A 56 0.42 -22.11 -9.27
C ARG A 56 -0.93 -21.40 -9.25
N LEU A 57 -1.58 -21.29 -10.41
CA LEU A 57 -2.91 -20.67 -10.51
C LEU A 57 -3.97 -21.49 -9.77
N SER A 58 -3.98 -22.80 -9.96
CA SER A 58 -4.92 -23.70 -9.27
C SER A 58 -4.67 -23.76 -7.77
N GLY A 59 -3.40 -23.72 -7.33
CA GLY A 59 -3.04 -23.63 -5.91
C GLY A 59 -3.56 -22.37 -5.24
N SER A 60 -3.38 -21.20 -5.86
CA SER A 60 -3.91 -19.94 -5.31
C SER A 60 -5.44 -19.92 -5.31
N LEU A 61 -6.09 -20.41 -6.37
CA LEU A 61 -7.55 -20.52 -6.45
C LEU A 61 -8.13 -21.43 -5.36
N THR A 62 -7.47 -22.56 -5.08
CA THR A 62 -7.93 -23.50 -4.05
C THR A 62 -7.85 -22.87 -2.67
N ALA A 63 -6.72 -22.22 -2.34
CA ALA A 63 -6.57 -21.50 -1.08
C ALA A 63 -7.59 -20.36 -0.94
N MET A 64 -7.88 -19.63 -2.04
CA MET A 64 -8.91 -18.60 -2.05
C MET A 64 -10.31 -19.14 -1.77
N ILE A 65 -10.69 -20.28 -2.36
CA ILE A 65 -12.00 -20.91 -2.11
C ILE A 65 -12.11 -21.38 -0.67
N VAL A 66 -11.10 -22.11 -0.17
CA VAL A 66 -11.11 -22.64 1.20
C VAL A 66 -11.23 -21.51 2.22
N PHE A 67 -10.37 -20.50 2.14
CA PHE A 67 -10.42 -19.38 3.09
C PHE A 67 -11.62 -18.46 2.87
N GLY A 68 -12.16 -18.36 1.65
CA GLY A 68 -13.42 -17.67 1.37
C GLY A 68 -14.62 -18.37 2.02
N LEU A 69 -14.64 -19.71 2.08
CA LEU A 69 -15.67 -20.45 2.79
C LEU A 69 -15.53 -20.31 4.31
N VAL A 70 -14.32 -20.43 4.85
CA VAL A 70 -14.04 -20.18 6.28
C VAL A 70 -14.47 -18.76 6.67
N SER A 71 -14.26 -17.80 5.78
CA SER A 71 -14.70 -16.41 5.95
C SER A 71 -16.21 -16.31 6.15
N VAL A 72 -17.01 -16.94 5.28
CA VAL A 72 -18.47 -16.94 5.38
C VAL A 72 -18.95 -17.60 6.69
N LEU A 73 -18.30 -18.69 7.11
CA LEU A 73 -18.62 -19.37 8.38
C LEU A 73 -18.34 -18.47 9.59
N LEU A 74 -17.22 -17.75 9.61
CA LEU A 74 -16.88 -16.80 10.68
C LEU A 74 -17.87 -15.64 10.75
N ILE A 75 -18.28 -15.06 9.61
CA ILE A 75 -19.29 -14.00 9.56
C ILE A 75 -20.62 -14.48 10.17
N ARG A 76 -21.02 -15.71 9.84
CA ARG A 76 -22.26 -16.32 10.34
C ARG A 76 -22.19 -16.62 11.85
N GLN A 77 -21.08 -17.18 12.33
CA GLN A 77 -20.88 -17.47 13.76
C GLN A 77 -20.82 -16.21 14.61
N TRP A 78 -20.21 -15.15 14.11
CA TRP A 78 -20.08 -13.90 14.83
C TRP A 78 -21.33 -13.00 14.74
N LYS A 79 -22.43 -13.49 14.15
CA LYS A 79 -23.73 -12.80 14.00
C LYS A 79 -23.59 -11.35 13.51
N PHE A 80 -22.67 -11.09 12.58
CA PHE A 80 -22.47 -9.75 12.04
C PHE A 80 -23.60 -9.30 11.11
N TYR A 81 -24.48 -10.22 10.70
CA TYR A 81 -25.60 -9.94 9.82
C TYR A 81 -26.92 -10.14 10.58
N ASN A 82 -27.59 -9.03 10.91
CA ASN A 82 -28.91 -9.02 11.55
C ASN A 82 -30.07 -9.10 10.53
N GLY A 83 -29.81 -9.38 9.25
CA GLY A 83 -30.86 -9.52 8.22
C GLY A 83 -31.63 -8.24 7.87
N ARG A 84 -31.30 -7.10 8.49
CA ARG A 84 -31.93 -5.81 8.22
C ARG A 84 -31.17 -5.12 7.09
N PHE A 85 -31.77 -5.11 5.91
CA PHE A 85 -31.27 -4.34 4.78
C PHE A 85 -31.89 -2.93 4.83
N GLU A 86 -31.16 -1.97 5.40
CA GLU A 86 -31.55 -0.57 5.31
C GLU A 86 -30.97 0.05 4.03
N LYS A 87 -31.86 0.44 3.11
CA LYS A 87 -31.49 1.12 1.86
C LYS A 87 -30.64 2.37 2.10
N LYS A 88 -30.86 3.06 3.23
CA LYS A 88 -30.13 4.27 3.62
C LYS A 88 -28.67 3.95 3.98
N GLU A 89 -28.43 2.99 4.87
CA GLU A 89 -27.08 2.53 5.22
C GLU A 89 -26.34 1.97 4.01
N PHE A 90 -27.01 1.18 3.16
CA PHE A 90 -26.42 0.66 1.93
C PHE A 90 -25.99 1.79 0.99
N ARG A 91 -26.85 2.80 0.79
CA ARG A 91 -26.51 3.97 -0.04
C ARG A 91 -25.31 4.72 0.54
N ASP A 92 -25.26 4.92 1.86
CA ASP A 92 -24.17 5.64 2.51
C ASP A 92 -22.84 4.89 2.38
N VAL A 93 -22.83 3.56 2.52
CA VAL A 93 -21.65 2.73 2.30
C VAL A 93 -21.19 2.81 0.84
N VAL A 94 -22.11 2.68 -0.12
CA VAL A 94 -21.79 2.73 -1.55
C VAL A 94 -21.25 4.11 -1.94
N VAL A 95 -21.89 5.20 -1.52
CA VAL A 95 -21.45 6.56 -1.85
C VAL A 95 -20.12 6.89 -1.19
N THR A 96 -19.86 6.38 0.01
CA THR A 96 -18.57 6.54 0.70
C THR A 96 -17.47 5.69 0.05
N GLY A 97 -17.81 4.50 -0.44
CA GLY A 97 -16.90 3.56 -1.09
C GLY A 97 -16.58 3.91 -2.55
N LEU A 98 -17.51 4.54 -3.28
CA LEU A 98 -17.41 4.79 -4.71
C LEU A 98 -16.13 5.56 -5.11
N PRO A 99 -15.68 6.60 -4.38
CA PRO A 99 -14.43 7.31 -4.72
C PRO A 99 -13.16 6.47 -4.56
N PHE A 100 -13.18 5.38 -3.76
CA PHE A 100 -12.02 4.50 -3.62
C PHE A 100 -11.78 3.62 -4.85
N ILE A 101 -12.82 3.28 -5.62
CA ILE A 101 -12.66 2.47 -6.83
C ILE A 101 -11.72 3.15 -7.84
N PRO A 102 -11.97 4.39 -8.31
CA PRO A 102 -11.07 5.08 -9.22
C PRO A 102 -9.74 5.46 -8.56
N GLU A 103 -9.71 5.71 -7.25
CA GLU A 103 -8.45 5.93 -6.51
C GLU A 103 -7.54 4.69 -6.57
N ARG A 104 -8.07 3.49 -6.32
CA ARG A 104 -7.32 2.24 -6.39
C ARG A 104 -6.87 1.92 -7.81
N LEU A 105 -7.70 2.19 -8.81
CA LEU A 105 -7.32 2.05 -10.22
C LEU A 105 -6.17 3.00 -10.56
N ALA A 106 -6.21 4.25 -10.09
CA ALA A 106 -5.13 5.21 -10.32
C ALA A 106 -3.81 4.74 -9.69
N ILE A 107 -3.84 4.24 -8.45
CA ILE A 107 -2.66 3.68 -7.77
C ILE A 107 -2.13 2.43 -8.49
N PHE A 108 -3.02 1.59 -9.02
CA PHE A 108 -2.63 0.43 -9.82
C PHE A 108 -1.89 0.88 -11.08
N VAL A 109 -2.44 1.82 -11.86
CA VAL A 109 -1.76 2.34 -13.05
C VAL A 109 -0.41 2.95 -12.68
N LEU A 110 -0.33 3.74 -11.60
CA LEU A 110 0.92 4.29 -11.07
C LEU A 110 2.00 3.23 -10.80
N SER A 111 1.60 2.05 -10.32
CA SER A 111 2.54 1.00 -9.90
C SER A 111 3.09 0.17 -11.07
N TYR A 112 2.38 0.15 -12.20
CA TYR A 112 2.70 -0.70 -13.35
C TYR A 112 3.05 0.07 -14.63
N SER A 113 2.70 1.35 -14.72
CA SER A 113 2.94 2.18 -15.91
C SER A 113 4.43 2.30 -16.25
N ASP A 114 5.31 2.41 -15.25
CA ASP A 114 6.76 2.54 -15.44
C ASP A 114 7.32 1.45 -16.37
N ARG A 115 6.96 0.19 -16.14
CA ARG A 115 7.47 -0.94 -16.94
C ARG A 115 6.99 -0.90 -18.38
N PHE A 116 5.77 -0.44 -18.62
CA PHE A 116 5.22 -0.29 -19.97
C PHE A 116 6.01 0.73 -20.78
N PHE A 117 6.32 1.90 -20.20
CA PHE A 117 7.11 2.92 -20.88
C PHE A 117 8.57 2.50 -21.08
N ILE A 118 9.17 1.83 -20.10
CA ILE A 118 10.53 1.29 -20.25
C ILE A 118 10.58 0.26 -21.38
N ASP A 119 9.63 -0.67 -21.44
CA ASP A 119 9.59 -1.67 -22.51
C ASP A 119 9.44 -1.00 -23.88
N TYR A 120 8.55 -0.02 -23.99
CA TYR A 120 8.28 0.69 -25.23
C TYR A 120 9.49 1.46 -25.78
N PHE A 121 10.27 2.15 -24.93
CA PHE A 121 11.39 2.99 -25.37
C PHE A 121 12.76 2.31 -25.31
N ASN A 122 12.98 1.44 -24.34
CA ASN A 122 14.30 0.87 -24.00
C ASN A 122 14.35 -0.65 -24.21
N GLY A 123 13.20 -1.30 -24.33
CA GLY A 123 13.09 -2.74 -24.54
C GLY A 123 13.22 -3.57 -23.27
N ILE A 124 12.95 -4.87 -23.44
CA ILE A 124 12.73 -5.81 -22.34
C ILE A 124 13.95 -6.05 -21.45
N ARG A 125 15.17 -5.82 -21.96
CA ARG A 125 16.41 -5.95 -21.18
C ARG A 125 16.44 -4.94 -20.04
N ASP A 126 16.10 -3.69 -20.33
CA ASP A 126 16.11 -2.63 -19.32
C ASP A 126 14.93 -2.77 -18.35
N VAL A 127 13.80 -3.33 -18.80
CA VAL A 127 12.70 -3.77 -17.91
C VAL A 127 13.21 -4.79 -16.89
N GLY A 128 14.11 -5.69 -17.30
CA GLY A 128 14.76 -6.65 -16.42
C GLY A 128 15.59 -5.98 -15.32
N TYR A 129 16.46 -5.02 -15.69
CA TYR A 129 17.27 -4.26 -14.73
C TYR A 129 16.41 -3.45 -13.76
N TYR A 130 15.40 -2.74 -14.29
CA TYR A 130 14.43 -2.00 -13.47
C TYR A 130 13.70 -2.93 -12.51
N SER A 131 13.24 -4.10 -12.98
CA SER A 131 12.46 -5.02 -12.15
C SER A 131 13.27 -5.59 -10.99
N VAL A 132 14.57 -5.88 -11.18
CA VAL A 132 15.45 -6.28 -10.09
C VAL A 132 15.59 -5.16 -9.06
N GLY A 133 15.83 -3.93 -9.50
CA GLY A 133 15.92 -2.78 -8.59
C GLY A 133 14.60 -2.53 -7.84
N ALA A 134 13.48 -2.61 -8.53
CA ALA A 134 12.15 -2.48 -7.96
C ALA A 134 11.84 -3.57 -6.92
N GLN A 135 12.32 -4.80 -7.13
CA GLN A 135 12.13 -5.90 -6.19
C GLN A 135 12.83 -5.63 -4.84
N ILE A 136 14.03 -5.03 -4.88
CA ILE A 136 14.73 -4.61 -3.66
C ILE A 136 13.99 -3.45 -2.98
N ALA A 137 13.55 -2.45 -3.76
CA ALA A 137 12.81 -1.32 -3.23
C ALA A 137 11.45 -1.73 -2.62
N LEU A 138 10.85 -2.83 -3.08
CA LEU A 138 9.60 -3.37 -2.54
C LEU A 138 9.71 -3.74 -1.05
N VAL A 139 10.90 -4.03 -0.54
CA VAL A 139 11.13 -4.25 0.90
C VAL A 139 10.79 -2.99 1.71
N VAL A 140 11.12 -1.80 1.19
CA VAL A 140 10.71 -0.51 1.78
C VAL A 140 9.19 -0.42 1.78
N ASN A 141 8.55 -0.72 0.65
CA ASN A 141 7.11 -0.66 0.50
C ASN A 141 6.39 -1.60 1.50
N MET A 142 6.85 -2.85 1.62
CA MET A 142 6.31 -3.81 2.58
C MET A 142 6.42 -3.31 4.01
N SER A 143 7.56 -2.72 4.37
CA SER A 143 7.76 -2.13 5.70
C SER A 143 6.76 -1.00 5.97
N ILE A 144 6.55 -0.12 4.98
CA ILE A 144 5.54 0.95 5.04
C ILE A 144 4.13 0.37 5.17
N LEU A 145 3.81 -0.71 4.45
CA LEU A 145 2.50 -1.38 4.57
C LEU A 145 2.26 -1.89 5.99
N VAL A 146 3.28 -2.45 6.66
CA VAL A 146 3.16 -2.85 8.07
C VAL A 146 2.85 -1.65 8.95
N LEU A 147 3.56 -0.53 8.76
CA LEU A 147 3.30 0.70 9.50
C LEU A 147 1.88 1.23 9.23
N ILE A 148 1.42 1.24 7.98
CA ILE A 148 0.05 1.63 7.61
C ILE A 148 -0.96 0.76 8.37
N ASN A 149 -0.68 -0.55 8.45
CA ASN A 149 -1.57 -1.48 9.13
C ASN A 149 -1.70 -1.18 10.65
N VAL A 150 -0.63 -0.73 11.30
CA VAL A 150 -0.64 -0.43 12.73
C VAL A 150 -1.12 1.00 13.01
N PHE A 151 -0.57 2.00 12.32
CA PHE A 151 -0.72 3.41 12.66
C PHE A 151 -2.02 4.02 12.16
N HIS A 152 -2.50 3.68 10.96
CA HIS A 152 -3.76 4.25 10.43
C HIS A 152 -4.94 4.12 11.41
N PRO A 153 -5.28 2.93 11.93
CA PRO A 153 -6.42 2.79 12.83
C PRO A 153 -6.21 3.52 14.16
N MET A 154 -4.97 3.57 14.66
CA MET A 154 -4.64 4.33 15.89
C MET A 154 -4.86 5.83 15.70
N VAL A 155 -4.40 6.38 14.58
CA VAL A 155 -4.55 7.80 14.25
C VAL A 155 -6.03 8.13 14.01
N ILE A 156 -6.75 7.33 13.21
CA ILE A 156 -8.18 7.54 12.95
C ILE A 156 -8.98 7.52 14.26
N LYS A 157 -8.75 6.53 15.13
CA LYS A 157 -9.44 6.43 16.43
C LYS A 157 -9.26 7.68 17.29
N LYS A 158 -8.06 8.29 17.27
CA LYS A 158 -7.77 9.52 18.02
C LYS A 158 -8.34 10.78 17.35
N LEU A 159 -8.47 10.79 16.02
CA LEU A 159 -9.07 11.88 15.27
C LEU A 159 -10.59 11.91 15.38
N THR A 160 -11.24 10.75 15.56
CA THR A 160 -12.70 10.63 15.70
C THR A 160 -13.19 10.61 17.15
N ALA A 161 -12.31 10.81 18.14
CA ALA A 161 -12.69 10.89 19.54
C ALA A 161 -13.38 12.22 19.86
N GLU A 162 -14.27 12.24 20.86
CA GLU A 162 -14.97 13.47 21.30
C GLU A 162 -13.98 14.58 21.70
N VAL A 163 -12.85 14.20 22.30
CA VAL A 163 -11.73 15.10 22.58
C VAL A 163 -10.51 14.63 21.81
N ILE A 164 -10.05 15.45 20.87
CA ILE A 164 -8.92 15.12 20.01
C ILE A 164 -7.60 15.33 20.77
N ASP A 165 -6.88 14.23 21.00
CA ASP A 165 -5.53 14.25 21.54
C ASP A 165 -4.51 14.62 20.45
N HIS A 166 -4.40 15.93 20.20
CA HIS A 166 -3.47 16.52 19.22
C HIS A 166 -2.02 16.07 19.43
N ARG A 167 -1.59 15.87 20.68
CA ARG A 167 -0.20 15.50 21.01
C ARG A 167 0.09 14.08 20.55
N SER A 168 -0.77 13.13 20.86
CA SER A 168 -0.57 11.74 20.44
C SER A 168 -0.67 11.57 18.93
N VAL A 169 -1.65 12.21 18.28
CA VAL A 169 -1.77 12.18 16.81
C VAL A 169 -0.47 12.65 16.17
N ARG A 170 0.08 13.77 16.65
CA ARG A 170 1.38 14.28 16.20
C ARG A 170 2.52 13.29 16.43
N ILE A 171 2.64 12.73 17.62
CA ILE A 171 3.71 11.78 17.96
C ILE A 171 3.64 10.57 17.03
N TYR A 172 2.46 9.98 16.81
CA TYR A 172 2.31 8.82 15.94
C TYR A 172 2.62 9.14 14.48
N THR A 173 2.21 10.29 13.97
CA THR A 173 2.55 10.72 12.60
C THR A 173 4.06 10.89 12.42
N TRP A 174 4.75 11.54 13.38
CA TRP A 174 6.20 11.72 13.31
C TRP A 174 6.98 10.41 13.52
N ILE A 175 6.50 9.52 14.39
CA ILE A 175 7.09 8.18 14.53
C ILE A 175 6.93 7.40 13.22
N PHE A 176 5.75 7.45 12.59
CA PHE A 176 5.53 6.79 11.30
C PHE A 176 6.53 7.27 10.23
N ILE A 177 6.69 8.60 10.10
CA ILE A 177 7.64 9.19 9.14
C ILE A 177 9.09 8.85 9.51
N GLY A 178 9.44 8.95 10.80
CA GLY A 178 10.78 8.67 11.29
C GLY A 178 11.18 7.20 11.07
N VAL A 179 10.32 6.25 11.41
CA VAL A 179 10.57 4.82 11.17
C VAL A 179 10.65 4.53 9.67
N SER A 180 9.77 5.15 8.86
CA SER A 180 9.84 5.00 7.39
C SER A 180 11.17 5.53 6.84
N ALA A 181 11.65 6.68 7.32
CA ALA A 181 12.94 7.26 6.93
C ALA A 181 14.12 6.36 7.34
N LEU A 182 14.08 5.80 8.55
CA LEU A 182 15.12 4.89 9.04
C LEU A 182 15.19 3.61 8.20
N VAL A 183 14.04 3.00 7.89
CA VAL A 183 13.99 1.80 7.05
C VAL A 183 14.48 2.08 5.64
N THR A 184 14.05 3.18 5.02
CA THR A 184 14.52 3.58 3.70
C THR A 184 16.02 3.86 3.70
N GLY A 185 16.52 4.62 4.67
CA GLY A 185 17.95 4.96 4.79
C GLY A 185 18.81 3.71 5.01
N PHE A 186 18.37 2.79 5.87
CA PHE A 186 19.03 1.51 6.11
C PHE A 186 19.09 0.66 4.82
N LEU A 187 18.00 0.57 4.07
CA LEU A 187 17.97 -0.18 2.82
C LEU A 187 18.88 0.45 1.76
N ILE A 188 18.84 1.78 1.58
CA ILE A 188 19.74 2.47 0.64
C ILE A 188 21.21 2.19 0.99
N PHE A 189 21.56 2.20 2.28
CA PHE A 189 22.90 1.88 2.74
C PHE A 189 23.28 0.41 2.45
N MET A 190 22.32 -0.52 2.54
CA MET A 190 22.51 -1.95 2.27
C MET A 190 22.48 -2.32 0.79
N VAL A 191 21.89 -1.49 -0.09
CA VAL A 191 21.78 -1.77 -1.54
C VAL A 191 23.13 -2.16 -2.18
N PRO A 192 24.25 -1.44 -1.98
CA PRO A 192 25.55 -1.85 -2.52
C PRO A 192 25.97 -3.27 -2.11
N VAL A 193 25.78 -3.63 -0.84
CA VAL A 193 26.12 -4.94 -0.29
C VAL A 193 25.21 -6.02 -0.88
N ILE A 194 23.90 -5.75 -0.94
CA ILE A 194 22.92 -6.67 -1.54
C ILE A 194 23.28 -6.95 -3.00
N PHE A 195 23.57 -5.90 -3.77
CA PHE A 195 23.92 -6.06 -5.17
C PHE A 195 25.25 -6.81 -5.36
N GLN A 196 26.23 -6.63 -4.49
CA GLN A 196 27.52 -7.33 -4.59
C GLN A 196 27.43 -8.83 -4.29
N TYR A 197 26.67 -9.23 -3.27
CA TYR A 197 26.65 -10.62 -2.80
C TYR A 197 25.48 -11.45 -3.33
N PHE A 198 24.33 -10.83 -3.62
CA PHE A 198 23.10 -11.55 -3.97
C PHE A 198 22.66 -11.38 -5.42
N ILE A 199 23.20 -10.38 -6.15
CA ILE A 199 22.75 -10.05 -7.51
C ILE A 199 23.89 -10.31 -8.50
N GLY A 200 23.58 -11.11 -9.53
CA GLY A 200 24.54 -11.45 -10.58
C GLY A 200 25.06 -10.22 -11.33
N PRO A 201 26.28 -10.29 -11.90
CA PRO A 201 26.95 -9.15 -12.55
C PRO A 201 26.13 -8.51 -13.68
N ALA A 202 25.29 -9.30 -14.36
CA ALA A 202 24.41 -8.83 -15.43
C ALA A 202 23.36 -7.80 -14.94
N PHE A 203 22.93 -7.86 -13.67
CA PHE A 203 21.86 -6.99 -13.14
C PHE A 203 22.38 -5.84 -12.27
N GLN A 204 23.70 -5.63 -12.22
CA GLN A 204 24.31 -4.50 -11.52
C GLN A 204 23.77 -3.11 -11.92
N PRO A 205 23.39 -2.85 -13.19
CA PRO A 205 22.72 -1.61 -13.55
C PRO A 205 21.43 -1.34 -12.75
N GLY A 206 20.80 -2.39 -12.21
CA GLY A 206 19.61 -2.31 -11.36
C GLY A 206 19.81 -1.56 -10.03
N LYS A 207 21.05 -1.38 -9.60
CA LYS A 207 21.41 -0.78 -8.31
C LYS A 207 20.87 0.64 -8.17
N ILE A 208 20.99 1.45 -9.22
CA ILE A 208 20.53 2.84 -9.20
C ILE A 208 19.00 2.91 -9.10
N TYR A 209 18.29 1.99 -9.75
CA TYR A 209 16.83 1.93 -9.66
C TYR A 209 16.37 1.56 -8.25
N ALA A 210 17.06 0.62 -7.59
CA ALA A 210 16.75 0.26 -6.20
C ALA A 210 16.83 1.46 -5.25
N ILE A 211 17.89 2.28 -5.38
CA ILE A 211 18.08 3.48 -4.54
C ILE A 211 16.96 4.50 -4.82
N ASN A 212 16.76 4.88 -6.08
CA ASN A 212 15.79 5.91 -6.45
C ASN A 212 14.35 5.51 -6.11
N LEU A 213 13.96 4.25 -6.37
CA LEU A 213 12.63 3.76 -6.03
C LEU A 213 12.44 3.68 -4.50
N SER A 214 13.48 3.39 -3.73
CA SER A 214 13.42 3.41 -2.27
C SER A 214 13.10 4.81 -1.74
N ILE A 215 13.67 5.87 -2.35
CA ILE A 215 13.32 7.26 -2.04
C ILE A 215 11.87 7.57 -2.46
N GLY A 216 11.45 7.08 -3.63
CA GLY A 216 10.06 7.18 -4.09
C GLY A 216 9.07 6.57 -3.08
N TYR A 217 9.39 5.39 -2.54
CA TYR A 217 8.58 4.76 -1.51
C TYR A 217 8.59 5.52 -0.18
N PHE A 218 9.67 6.19 0.19
CA PHE A 218 9.65 7.09 1.35
C PHE A 218 8.67 8.25 1.16
N LEU A 219 8.64 8.87 -0.02
CA LEU A 219 7.66 9.93 -0.33
C LEU A 219 6.22 9.38 -0.31
N TRP A 220 6.03 8.15 -0.81
CA TRP A 220 4.76 7.42 -0.66
C TRP A 220 4.38 7.19 0.81
N ALA A 221 5.36 6.92 1.68
CA ALA A 221 5.14 6.83 3.13
C ALA A 221 4.66 8.18 3.68
N VAL A 222 5.32 9.29 3.31
CA VAL A 222 4.89 10.64 3.72
C VAL A 222 3.44 10.90 3.30
N TYR A 223 3.06 10.56 2.07
CA TYR A 223 1.65 10.62 1.64
C TYR A 223 0.73 9.81 2.58
N ASN A 224 1.10 8.57 2.89
CA ASN A 224 0.32 7.70 3.76
C ASN A 224 0.28 8.12 5.23
N ALA A 225 1.22 8.94 5.70
CA ALA A 225 1.21 9.50 7.05
C ALA A 225 0.06 10.49 7.25
N PHE A 226 -0.32 11.22 6.18
CA PHE A 226 -1.39 12.22 6.18
C PHE A 226 -2.73 11.68 5.65
N PHE A 227 -2.74 10.52 5.01
CA PHE A 227 -3.94 9.84 4.53
C PHE A 227 -5.07 9.70 5.58
N PRO A 228 -4.79 9.28 6.83
CA PRO A 228 -5.80 9.15 7.88
C PRO A 228 -6.60 10.42 8.18
N PHE A 229 -6.00 11.60 8.01
CA PHE A 229 -6.64 12.89 8.33
C PHE A 229 -7.75 13.25 7.36
N LEU A 230 -7.58 12.93 6.07
CA LEU A 230 -8.65 13.13 5.09
C LEU A 230 -9.71 12.03 5.22
N LEU A 231 -9.29 10.81 5.57
CA LEU A 231 -10.18 9.68 5.74
C LEU A 231 -11.13 9.86 6.93
N SER A 232 -10.64 10.34 8.09
CA SER A 232 -11.46 10.59 9.28
C SER A 232 -12.56 11.62 9.04
N GLU A 233 -12.31 12.57 8.14
CA GLU A 233 -13.21 13.66 7.75
C GLU A 233 -14.08 13.31 6.53
N ARG A 234 -14.07 12.04 6.11
CA ARG A 234 -14.80 11.52 4.93
C ARG A 234 -14.49 12.26 3.63
N LYS A 235 -13.30 12.86 3.49
CA LYS A 235 -12.85 13.57 2.27
C LYS A 235 -12.35 12.63 1.17
N ASN A 236 -13.10 11.56 0.91
CA ASN A 236 -12.72 10.50 -0.05
C ASN A 236 -12.61 11.03 -1.48
N LYS A 237 -13.42 12.02 -1.85
CA LYS A 237 -13.32 12.70 -3.16
C LYS A 237 -11.96 13.39 -3.34
N THR A 238 -11.42 14.02 -2.28
CA THR A 238 -10.11 14.67 -2.33
C THR A 238 -8.99 13.64 -2.50
N LEU A 239 -9.06 12.52 -1.77
CA LEU A 239 -8.11 11.40 -1.94
C LEU A 239 -8.13 10.85 -3.36
N MET A 240 -9.32 10.69 -3.93
CA MET A 240 -9.52 10.29 -5.33
C MET A 240 -8.88 11.30 -6.30
N THR A 241 -9.17 12.60 -6.15
CA THR A 241 -8.61 13.63 -7.04
C THR A 241 -7.08 13.66 -6.99
N ILE A 242 -6.49 13.56 -5.79
CA ILE A 242 -5.02 13.51 -5.62
C ILE A 242 -4.43 12.32 -6.38
N SER A 243 -5.07 11.15 -6.29
CA SER A 243 -4.57 9.92 -6.91
C SER A 243 -4.73 9.93 -8.43
N ILE A 244 -5.86 10.43 -8.94
CA ILE A 244 -6.06 10.62 -10.40
C ILE A 244 -5.07 11.64 -10.96
N ALA A 245 -4.84 12.75 -10.26
CA ALA A 245 -3.83 13.73 -10.64
C ALA A 245 -2.43 13.13 -10.64
N GLY A 246 -2.09 12.33 -9.63
CA GLY A 246 -0.83 11.57 -9.57
C GLY A 246 -0.67 10.62 -10.75
N MET A 247 -1.71 9.84 -11.08
CA MET A 247 -1.71 8.94 -12.24
C MET A 247 -1.50 9.70 -13.55
N ALA A 248 -2.24 10.79 -13.78
CA ALA A 248 -2.09 11.61 -14.98
C ALA A 248 -0.67 12.19 -15.09
N ALA A 249 -0.13 12.69 -13.97
CA ALA A 249 1.24 13.18 -13.90
C ALA A 249 2.26 12.06 -14.17
N SER A 250 2.07 10.85 -13.65
CA SER A 250 2.94 9.70 -13.90
C SER A 250 2.96 9.30 -15.37
N LEU A 251 1.80 9.22 -16.03
CA LEU A 251 1.77 8.88 -17.46
C LEU A 251 2.49 9.94 -18.31
N GLY A 252 2.25 11.23 -18.04
CA GLY A 252 2.89 12.32 -18.77
C GLY A 252 4.39 12.40 -18.51
N LEU A 253 4.81 12.32 -17.24
CA LEU A 253 6.22 12.37 -16.85
C LEU A 253 6.98 11.12 -17.27
N ASN A 254 6.36 9.94 -17.27
CA ASN A 254 7.03 8.73 -17.78
C ASN A 254 7.29 8.83 -19.28
N TYR A 255 6.31 9.30 -20.06
CA TYR A 255 6.52 9.51 -21.48
C TYR A 255 7.70 10.47 -21.73
N TYR A 256 7.76 11.60 -21.00
CA TYR A 256 8.82 12.59 -21.17
C TYR A 256 10.19 12.11 -20.62
N ASN A 257 10.24 11.64 -19.37
CA ASN A 257 11.49 11.27 -18.71
C ASN A 257 12.10 9.99 -19.28
N VAL A 258 11.29 8.99 -19.65
CA VAL A 258 11.83 7.74 -20.21
C VAL A 258 12.37 7.98 -21.62
N SER A 259 11.72 8.82 -22.42
CA SER A 259 12.22 9.17 -23.76
C SER A 259 13.55 9.95 -23.73
N HIS A 260 13.77 10.81 -22.73
CA HIS A 260 14.99 11.65 -22.65
C HIS A 260 16.11 11.04 -21.80
N TYR A 261 15.77 10.41 -20.68
CA TYR A 261 16.74 9.87 -19.72
C TYR A 261 16.84 8.34 -19.78
N GLY A 262 16.06 7.67 -20.63
CA GLY A 262 15.96 6.21 -20.64
C GLY A 262 15.30 5.66 -19.38
N SER A 263 15.60 4.42 -19.02
CA SER A 263 14.89 3.71 -17.95
C SER A 263 15.08 4.31 -16.55
N ILE A 264 16.14 5.08 -16.31
CA ILE A 264 16.30 5.82 -15.05
C ILE A 264 15.27 6.95 -14.91
N GLY A 265 14.80 7.49 -16.04
CA GLY A 265 13.73 8.47 -16.10
C GLY A 265 12.46 8.01 -15.40
N ALA A 266 12.12 6.72 -15.47
CA ALA A 266 10.98 6.16 -14.75
C ALA A 266 11.11 6.30 -13.23
N THR A 267 12.32 6.16 -12.69
CA THR A 267 12.56 6.32 -11.25
C THR A 267 12.44 7.77 -10.80
N TYR A 268 12.86 8.72 -11.65
CA TYR A 268 12.65 10.15 -11.40
C TYR A 268 11.17 10.52 -11.45
N THR A 269 10.42 9.96 -12.40
CA THR A 269 8.95 10.11 -12.43
C THR A 269 8.32 9.61 -11.15
N SER A 270 8.66 8.40 -10.71
CA SER A 270 8.17 7.82 -9.47
C SER A 270 8.46 8.71 -8.25
N MET A 271 9.67 9.27 -8.15
CA MET A 271 10.02 10.21 -7.07
C MET A 271 9.22 11.52 -7.17
N ALA A 272 9.14 12.11 -8.36
CA ALA A 272 8.45 13.38 -8.58
C ALA A 272 6.94 13.27 -8.29
N VAL A 273 6.30 12.20 -8.77
CA VAL A 273 4.86 11.98 -8.59
C VAL A 273 4.52 11.67 -7.14
N ASN A 274 5.27 10.79 -6.48
CA ASN A 274 5.05 10.50 -5.06
C ASN A 274 5.31 11.74 -4.19
N GLY A 275 6.31 12.57 -4.54
CA GLY A 275 6.55 13.86 -3.90
C GLY A 275 5.40 14.84 -4.10
N LEU A 276 4.91 14.98 -5.33
CA LEU A 276 3.74 15.81 -5.67
C LEU A 276 2.51 15.35 -4.88
N MET A 277 2.22 14.05 -4.84
CA MET A 277 1.12 13.49 -4.06
C MET A 277 1.28 13.76 -2.56
N ALA A 278 2.49 13.63 -2.01
CA ALA A 278 2.79 13.97 -0.62
C ALA A 278 2.52 15.45 -0.32
N VAL A 279 2.95 16.38 -1.19
CA VAL A 279 2.68 17.81 -1.02
C VAL A 279 1.18 18.10 -1.10
N MET A 280 0.48 17.53 -2.09
CA MET A 280 -0.96 17.72 -2.25
C MET A 280 -1.75 17.24 -1.03
N ILE A 281 -1.40 16.08 -0.45
CA ILE A 281 -2.12 15.58 0.72
C ILE A 281 -1.79 16.36 1.99
N ILE A 282 -0.54 16.81 2.17
CA ILE A 282 -0.16 17.71 3.28
C ILE A 282 -0.96 19.01 3.18
N TYR A 283 -1.07 19.58 1.98
CA TYR A 283 -1.86 20.79 1.75
C TYR A 283 -3.34 20.59 2.07
N ALA A 284 -3.94 19.52 1.56
CA ALA A 284 -5.33 19.18 1.81
C ALA A 284 -5.61 18.86 3.29
N ALA A 285 -4.66 18.19 3.96
CA ALA A 285 -4.73 17.89 5.39
C ALA A 285 -4.69 19.19 6.21
N ASN A 286 -3.82 20.15 5.87
CA ASN A 286 -3.71 21.42 6.58
C ASN A 286 -4.98 22.27 6.50
N ARG A 287 -5.65 22.25 5.33
CA ARG A 287 -6.93 22.94 5.14
C ARG A 287 -8.07 22.31 5.94
N THR A 288 -7.98 21.02 6.24
CA THR A 288 -9.04 20.28 6.92
C THR A 288 -8.83 20.29 8.44
N TYR A 289 -7.59 20.08 8.85
CA TYR A 289 -7.15 20.07 10.23
C TYR A 289 -5.96 21.02 10.34
N PRO A 290 -6.11 22.19 10.99
CA PRO A 290 -5.03 23.18 11.04
C PRO A 290 -3.80 22.57 11.69
N MET A 291 -2.80 22.23 10.87
CA MET A 291 -1.59 21.52 11.27
C MET A 291 -0.64 22.38 12.13
N LYS A 292 -1.06 23.60 12.50
CA LYS A 292 -0.37 24.43 13.50
C LYS A 292 -0.09 23.66 14.80
N ASN A 293 -0.91 22.67 15.15
CA ASN A 293 -0.67 21.82 16.33
C ASN A 293 0.29 20.64 16.07
N LEU A 294 0.48 20.22 14.81
CA LEU A 294 1.40 19.16 14.38
C LEU A 294 2.86 19.60 14.29
N PHE A 295 3.12 20.88 14.01
CA PHE A 295 4.47 21.45 13.90
C PHE A 295 4.91 22.27 15.13
N LYS A 296 4.03 22.52 16.11
CA LYS A 296 4.38 23.22 17.35
C LYS A 296 5.12 22.28 18.32
N PHE A 297 6.45 22.32 18.33
CA PHE A 297 7.31 21.71 19.36
C PHE A 297 7.29 22.42 20.73
N LYS A 298 6.18 23.07 21.12
CA LYS A 298 6.08 23.61 22.49
C LYS A 298 5.70 22.49 23.45
N ALA A 299 6.63 22.18 24.35
CA ALA A 299 6.34 21.43 25.57
C ALA A 299 5.21 22.15 26.31
N THR A 300 4.05 21.51 26.44
CA THR A 300 3.10 21.92 27.47
C THR A 300 3.74 21.55 28.81
N PRO A 301 3.98 22.51 29.72
CA PRO A 301 4.39 22.21 31.08
C PRO A 301 3.34 21.28 31.69
N GLY A 302 3.78 20.31 32.49
CA GLY A 302 2.88 19.42 33.22
C GLY A 302 1.85 20.22 33.99
N HIS A 303 0.59 19.76 33.95
CA HIS A 303 -0.38 20.22 34.93
C HIS A 303 0.05 19.71 36.31
N PRO A 304 0.01 20.58 37.34
CA PRO A 304 0.40 20.26 38.72
C PRO A 304 -0.50 19.21 39.36
#